data_AF-A0A950GND0-F1
#
_entry.id   AF-A0A950GND0-F1
#
_cell.length_a   1.000
_cell.length_b   1.000
_cell.length_c   1.000
_cell.angle_alpha   90.00
_cell.angle_beta   90.00
_cell.angle_gamma   90.00
#
_symmetry.space_group_name_H-M   'P 1'
#
loop_
_entity.id
_entity.type
_entity.pdbx_description
1 polymer ?
#
loop_
_entity_poly.entity_id
_entity_poly.type
_entity_poly.pdbx_seq_one_letter_code
_entity_poly.pdbx_strand_id
1 'polypeptide(L)'
;KKFAIGKGNCCVCGQPVYRVGWHRDLWGMGPNRNAEWHAACVAAWRLWNTPSDQAAMLKRVQGRRCAESGKRLWRDAEVDHKVPLFKVWREHRDTQWPRLLEFWGLPNLRVINRDAHALKSAEEAKMRRVPVTACVPNRSTVRELLESIAATQIEPRLKCVWKPGTDEPGAG
;
A
#
# COMPACT_ATOMS: atom_id res chain seq x y z
N LYS A 1 4.47 9.05 25.62
CA LYS A 1 5.42 9.46 24.55
C LYS A 1 4.71 10.45 23.64
N LYS A 2 5.31 11.60 23.30
CA LYS A 2 4.79 12.47 22.24
C LYS A 2 5.18 11.85 20.90
N PHE A 3 4.18 11.41 20.14
CA PHE A 3 4.40 10.81 18.81
C PHE A 3 4.70 11.86 17.73
N ALA A 4 4.33 13.13 17.95
CA ALA A 4 4.61 14.24 17.06
C ALA A 4 5.78 15.10 17.56
N ILE A 5 6.62 15.55 16.62
CA ILE A 5 7.79 16.42 16.86
C ILE A 5 7.35 17.80 17.37
N GLY A 6 6.17 18.27 16.97
CA GLY A 6 5.61 19.58 17.34
C GLY A 6 5.58 20.54 16.14
N LYS A 7 5.22 21.80 16.42
CA LYS A 7 5.02 22.84 15.40
C LYS A 7 6.23 22.99 14.47
N GLY A 8 5.97 23.29 13.21
CA GLY A 8 6.97 23.36 12.14
C GLY A 8 7.19 22.04 11.40
N ASN A 9 6.67 20.92 11.93
CA ASN A 9 6.81 19.60 11.33
C ASN A 9 5.44 18.93 11.23
N CYS A 10 5.25 18.12 10.19
CA CYS A 10 4.00 17.39 10.01
C CYS A 10 3.88 16.25 11.02
N CYS A 11 2.74 16.13 11.67
CA CYS A 11 2.49 15.04 12.62
C CYS A 11 2.35 13.65 11.98
N VAL A 12 2.17 13.56 10.66
CA VAL A 12 2.04 12.29 9.91
C VAL A 12 3.40 11.80 9.42
N CYS A 13 4.14 12.62 8.68
CA CYS A 13 5.41 12.22 8.07
C CYS A 13 6.65 12.72 8.82
N GLY A 14 6.49 13.61 9.80
CA GLY A 14 7.60 14.19 10.58
C GLY A 14 8.42 15.25 9.83
N GLN A 15 8.20 15.46 8.53
CA GLN A 15 8.99 16.41 7.74
C GLN A 15 8.58 17.87 7.99
N PRO A 16 9.48 18.84 7.77
CA PRO A 16 9.16 20.26 7.88
C PRO A 16 7.97 20.66 6.98
N VAL A 17 7.09 21.50 7.50
CA VAL A 17 5.95 22.02 6.73
C VAL A 17 6.30 23.37 6.16
N TYR A 18 6.23 23.51 4.84
CA TYR A 18 6.49 24.77 4.15
C TYR A 18 5.19 25.53 3.88
N ARG A 19 5.30 26.71 3.27
CA ARG A 19 4.14 27.54 2.90
C ARG A 19 3.09 26.71 2.17
N VAL A 20 1.81 27.02 2.46
CA VAL A 20 0.62 26.31 1.94
C VAL A 20 0.60 24.79 2.19
N GLY A 21 1.36 24.29 3.16
CA GLY A 21 1.33 22.88 3.56
C GLY A 21 2.14 21.96 2.63
N TRP A 22 3.19 22.49 1.99
CA TRP A 22 4.03 21.72 1.07
C TRP A 22 5.17 21.00 1.78
N HIS A 23 5.61 19.88 1.21
CA HIS A 23 6.76 19.10 1.67
C HIS A 23 8.11 19.69 1.25
N ARG A 24 8.10 20.66 0.34
CA ARG A 24 9.30 21.32 -0.19
C ARG A 24 9.13 22.83 -0.09
N ASP A 25 10.25 23.51 0.19
CA ASP A 25 10.30 24.96 0.07
C ASP A 25 10.33 25.38 -1.39
N LEU A 26 9.22 25.91 -1.88
CA LEU A 26 9.15 26.45 -3.24
C LEU A 26 9.45 27.94 -3.31
N TRP A 27 9.54 28.64 -2.18
CA TRP A 27 9.66 30.10 -2.11
C TRP A 27 10.91 30.59 -1.36
N GLY A 28 11.75 29.69 -0.85
CA GLY A 28 12.98 30.04 -0.12
C GLY A 28 12.73 30.74 1.21
N MET A 29 11.54 30.59 1.79
CA MET A 29 11.17 31.27 3.05
C MET A 29 11.36 30.39 4.28
N GLY A 30 11.82 29.15 4.08
CA GLY A 30 12.01 28.17 5.14
C GLY A 30 10.69 27.58 5.68
N PRO A 31 10.79 26.70 6.69
CA PRO A 31 9.64 26.03 7.28
C PRO A 31 8.69 26.99 8.02
N ASN A 32 7.38 26.77 7.87
CA ASN A 32 6.36 27.46 8.63
C ASN A 32 6.28 26.88 10.05
N ARG A 33 6.86 27.60 11.01
CA ARG A 33 6.92 27.22 12.44
C ARG A 33 5.56 27.11 13.15
N ASN A 34 4.47 27.50 12.52
CA ASN A 34 3.11 27.40 13.07
C ASN A 34 2.29 26.24 12.45
N ALA A 35 2.79 25.60 11.39
CA ALA A 35 2.07 24.54 10.71
C ALA A 35 2.44 23.15 11.29
N GLU A 36 1.46 22.24 11.29
CA GLU A 36 1.60 20.88 11.82
C GLU A 36 1.16 19.80 10.81
N TRP A 37 0.73 20.21 9.62
CA TRP A 37 0.18 19.31 8.60
C TRP A 37 0.57 19.76 7.20
N HIS A 38 1.00 18.80 6.38
CA HIS A 38 1.02 18.99 4.93
C HIS A 38 -0.37 18.78 4.34
N ALA A 39 -0.71 19.51 3.29
CA ALA A 39 -1.99 19.35 2.59
C ALA A 39 -2.16 17.91 2.06
N ALA A 40 -1.09 17.34 1.49
CA ALA A 40 -1.10 15.96 1.01
C ALA A 40 -1.20 14.93 2.15
N CYS A 41 -0.58 15.17 3.31
CA CYS A 41 -0.70 14.29 4.47
C CYS A 41 -2.10 14.31 5.06
N VAL A 42 -2.79 15.45 5.07
CA VAL A 42 -4.21 15.52 5.48
C VAL A 42 -5.08 14.69 4.52
N ALA A 43 -4.84 14.78 3.21
CA ALA A 43 -5.60 14.01 2.23
C ALA A 43 -5.38 12.50 2.42
N ALA A 44 -4.12 12.05 2.61
CA ALA A 44 -3.80 10.67 2.91
C ALA A 44 -4.44 10.19 4.23
N TRP A 45 -4.35 11.00 5.29
CA TRP A 45 -4.96 10.71 6.58
C TRP A 45 -6.48 10.52 6.47
N ARG A 46 -7.17 11.41 5.76
CA ARG A 46 -8.63 11.28 5.51
C ARG A 46 -8.96 10.03 4.73
N LEU A 47 -8.17 9.67 3.71
CA LEU A 47 -8.36 8.44 2.95
C LEU A 47 -8.23 7.20 3.86
N TRP A 48 -7.22 7.16 4.74
CA TRP A 48 -6.99 6.01 5.63
C TRP A 48 -8.06 5.84 6.71
N ASN A 49 -8.57 6.95 7.26
CA ASN A 49 -9.55 6.91 8.36
C ASN A 49 -10.99 6.83 7.86
N THR A 50 -11.27 7.35 6.67
CA THR A 50 -12.64 7.43 6.13
C THR A 50 -12.63 7.17 4.61
N PRO A 51 -12.25 5.96 4.17
CA PRO A 51 -12.17 5.63 2.75
C PRO A 51 -13.53 5.68 2.05
N SER A 52 -14.63 5.52 2.79
CA SER A 52 -16.02 5.64 2.31
C SER A 52 -16.31 7.01 1.68
N ASP A 53 -15.75 8.09 2.24
CA ASP A 53 -15.96 9.45 1.72
C ASP A 53 -15.34 9.64 0.33
N GLN A 54 -14.41 8.77 -0.03
CA GLN A 54 -13.70 8.79 -1.30
C GLN A 54 -14.36 7.89 -2.36
N ALA A 55 -15.52 7.29 -2.06
CA ALA A 55 -16.22 6.37 -2.95
C ALA A 55 -16.49 6.97 -4.34
N ALA A 56 -16.89 8.24 -4.44
CA ALA A 56 -17.16 8.88 -5.72
C ALA A 56 -15.91 8.98 -6.62
N MET A 57 -14.73 9.17 -6.02
CA MET A 57 -13.46 9.17 -6.74
C MET A 57 -13.07 7.74 -7.14
N LEU A 58 -13.15 6.77 -6.21
CA LEU A 58 -12.82 5.37 -6.48
C LEU A 58 -13.71 4.77 -7.59
N LYS A 59 -15.02 5.07 -7.57
CA LYS A 59 -15.98 4.70 -8.62
C LYS A 59 -15.54 5.21 -10.00
N ARG A 60 -14.97 6.42 -10.09
CA ARG A 60 -14.47 6.98 -11.35
C ARG A 60 -13.21 6.28 -11.83
N VAL A 61 -12.24 6.07 -10.94
CA VAL A 61 -10.97 5.38 -11.26
C VAL A 61 -11.23 3.95 -11.76
N GLN A 62 -12.22 3.26 -11.20
CA GLN A 62 -12.63 1.90 -11.63
C GLN A 62 -13.52 1.85 -12.87
N GLY A 63 -13.73 2.96 -13.58
CA GLY A 63 -14.64 2.98 -14.74
C GLY A 63 -16.10 2.67 -14.38
N ARG A 64 -16.50 2.93 -13.12
CA ARG A 64 -17.84 2.69 -12.55
C ARG A 64 -18.30 1.23 -12.61
N ARG A 65 -17.33 0.30 -12.56
CA ARG A 65 -17.57 -1.15 -12.50
C ARG A 65 -17.12 -1.73 -11.15
N CYS A 66 -17.81 -2.78 -10.73
CA CYS A 66 -17.47 -3.56 -9.56
C CYS A 66 -16.08 -4.16 -9.76
N ALA A 67 -15.15 -3.87 -8.84
CA ALA A 67 -13.79 -4.38 -8.95
C ALA A 67 -13.69 -5.90 -8.80
N GLU A 68 -14.68 -6.53 -8.15
CA GLU A 68 -14.70 -7.99 -7.95
C GLU A 68 -15.39 -8.71 -9.12
N SER A 69 -16.58 -8.25 -9.52
CA SER A 69 -17.42 -8.96 -10.49
C SER A 69 -17.41 -8.38 -11.91
N GLY A 70 -16.82 -7.21 -12.13
CA GLY A 70 -16.83 -6.50 -13.43
C GLY A 70 -18.18 -5.91 -13.85
N LYS A 71 -19.25 -6.23 -13.11
CA LYS A 71 -20.62 -5.73 -13.35
C LYS A 71 -20.73 -4.22 -13.08
N ARG A 72 -21.82 -3.61 -13.52
CA ARG A 72 -22.14 -2.20 -13.20
C ARG A 72 -22.25 -2.00 -11.69
N LEU A 73 -21.72 -0.89 -11.18
CA LEU A 73 -21.88 -0.52 -9.77
C LEU A 73 -23.30 -0.09 -9.44
N TRP A 74 -23.79 -0.57 -8.32
CA TRP A 74 -25.08 -0.18 -7.76
C TRP A 74 -24.96 1.06 -6.85
N ARG A 75 -26.10 1.59 -6.42
CA ARG A 75 -26.16 2.75 -5.53
C ARG A 75 -25.56 2.43 -4.16
N ASP A 76 -25.81 1.23 -3.66
CA ASP A 76 -25.36 0.67 -2.39
C ASP A 76 -24.01 -0.05 -2.47
N ALA A 77 -23.22 0.19 -3.54
CA ALA A 77 -21.87 -0.34 -3.62
C ALA A 77 -20.97 0.25 -2.52
N GLU A 78 -20.19 -0.61 -1.89
CA GLU A 78 -19.38 -0.31 -0.69
C GLU A 78 -17.89 -0.23 -1.04
N VAL A 79 -17.15 0.56 -0.26
CA VAL A 79 -15.68 0.60 -0.34
C VAL A 79 -15.12 -0.51 0.54
N ASP A 80 -14.19 -1.27 -0.01
CA ASP A 80 -13.62 -2.46 0.59
C ASP A 80 -12.12 -2.55 0.27
N HIS A 81 -11.38 -3.32 1.07
CA HIS A 81 -9.94 -3.56 0.89
C HIS A 81 -9.71 -4.81 0.04
N LYS A 82 -8.96 -4.75 -1.06
CA LYS A 82 -8.57 -5.91 -1.88
C LYS A 82 -7.91 -7.01 -1.05
N VAL A 83 -6.90 -6.63 -0.26
CA VAL A 83 -6.27 -7.47 0.76
C VAL A 83 -6.87 -7.10 2.12
N PRO A 84 -7.53 -8.03 2.82
CA PRO A 84 -8.16 -7.76 4.10
C PRO A 84 -7.12 -7.33 5.15
N LEU A 85 -7.41 -6.31 5.95
CA LEU A 85 -6.43 -5.74 6.89
C LEU A 85 -5.94 -6.72 7.96
N PHE A 86 -6.74 -7.72 8.36
CA PHE A 86 -6.26 -8.76 9.28
C PHE A 86 -5.16 -9.63 8.64
N LYS A 87 -5.24 -9.86 7.32
CA LYS A 87 -4.22 -10.59 6.57
C LYS A 87 -2.95 -9.75 6.46
N VAL A 88 -3.10 -8.45 6.21
CA VAL A 88 -2.00 -7.48 6.21
C VAL A 88 -1.27 -7.49 7.55
N TRP A 89 -2.01 -7.44 8.66
CA TRP A 89 -1.42 -7.49 9.99
C TRP A 89 -0.70 -8.81 10.27
N ARG A 90 -1.24 -9.94 9.78
CA ARG A 90 -0.65 -11.26 9.95
C ARG A 90 0.62 -11.46 9.12
N GLU A 91 0.64 -10.99 7.88
CA GLU A 91 1.66 -11.37 6.87
C GLU A 91 2.64 -10.25 6.54
N HIS A 92 2.28 -8.99 6.78
CA HIS A 92 3.03 -7.82 6.33
C HIS A 92 3.41 -6.84 7.46
N ARG A 93 3.13 -7.15 8.73
CA ARG A 93 3.42 -6.28 9.89
C ARG A 93 4.87 -5.79 9.98
N ASP A 94 5.82 -6.59 9.51
CA ASP A 94 7.25 -6.28 9.59
C ASP A 94 7.77 -5.58 8.32
N THR A 95 6.87 -5.25 7.38
CA THR A 95 7.18 -4.45 6.20
C THR A 95 7.49 -3.01 6.60
N GLN A 96 8.40 -2.35 5.85
CA GLN A 96 8.68 -0.93 6.06
C GLN A 96 7.40 -0.09 6.04
N TRP A 97 7.33 0.88 6.95
CA TRP A 97 6.14 1.71 7.17
C TRP A 97 5.53 2.32 5.89
N PRO A 98 6.32 2.92 4.95
CA PRO A 98 5.74 3.48 3.73
C PRO A 98 5.04 2.44 2.86
N ARG A 99 5.60 1.22 2.80
CA ARG A 99 5.05 0.13 2.00
C ARG A 99 3.84 -0.51 2.69
N LEU A 100 3.81 -0.52 4.03
CA LEU A 100 2.65 -0.96 4.80
C LEU A 100 1.44 -0.04 4.56
N LEU A 101 1.65 1.27 4.44
CA LEU A 101 0.57 2.25 4.20
C LEU A 101 -0.14 2.08 2.84
N GLU A 102 0.48 1.41 1.87
CA GLU A 102 -0.18 1.10 0.59
C GLU A 102 -1.42 0.21 0.79
N PHE A 103 -1.46 -0.59 1.86
CA PHE A 103 -2.61 -1.43 2.20
C PHE A 103 -3.79 -0.64 2.78
N TRP A 104 -3.58 0.57 3.27
CA TRP A 104 -4.66 1.49 3.68
C TRP A 104 -5.01 2.49 2.57
N GLY A 105 -4.17 2.59 1.54
CA GLY A 105 -4.30 3.55 0.46
C GLY A 105 -4.99 3.02 -0.79
N LEU A 106 -5.02 3.85 -1.83
CA LEU A 106 -5.66 3.57 -3.12
C LEU A 106 -5.30 2.22 -3.75
N PRO A 107 -4.04 1.72 -3.70
CA PRO A 107 -3.70 0.44 -4.33
C PRO A 107 -4.49 -0.76 -3.76
N ASN A 108 -4.93 -0.66 -2.50
CA ASN A 108 -5.67 -1.71 -1.83
C ASN A 108 -7.15 -1.38 -1.67
N LEU A 109 -7.60 -0.17 -1.97
CA LEU A 109 -9.02 0.21 -1.87
C LEU A 109 -9.76 -0.07 -3.18
N ARG A 110 -10.98 -0.57 -3.06
CA ARG A 110 -11.86 -0.85 -4.19
C ARG A 110 -13.32 -0.64 -3.85
N VAL A 111 -14.15 -0.40 -4.84
CA VAL A 111 -15.61 -0.34 -4.73
C VAL A 111 -16.21 -1.60 -5.31
N ILE A 112 -17.03 -2.29 -4.52
CA ILE A 112 -17.67 -3.55 -4.89
C ILE A 112 -19.18 -3.50 -4.59
N ASN A 113 -19.97 -4.25 -5.36
CA ASN A 113 -21.40 -4.37 -5.08
C ASN A 113 -21.61 -5.18 -3.79
N ARG A 114 -22.75 -4.95 -3.14
CA ARG A 114 -23.08 -5.52 -1.84
C ARG A 114 -23.14 -7.06 -1.85
N ASP A 115 -23.57 -7.66 -2.94
CA ASP A 115 -23.58 -9.12 -3.15
C ASP A 115 -22.16 -9.70 -3.17
N ALA A 116 -21.27 -9.09 -3.94
CA ALA A 116 -19.85 -9.45 -4.00
C ALA A 116 -19.17 -9.22 -2.63
N HIS A 117 -19.55 -8.16 -1.92
CA HIS A 117 -19.01 -7.88 -0.59
C HIS A 117 -19.42 -8.94 0.43
N ALA A 118 -20.68 -9.39 0.41
CA ALA A 118 -21.16 -10.43 1.31
C ALA A 118 -20.42 -11.76 1.09
N LEU A 119 -20.19 -12.15 -0.16
CA LEU A 119 -19.43 -13.35 -0.51
C LEU A 119 -17.99 -13.26 0.00
N LYS A 120 -17.30 -12.17 -0.30
CA LYS A 120 -15.93 -11.93 0.17
C LYS A 120 -15.85 -11.92 1.70
N SER A 121 -16.77 -11.24 2.38
CA SER A 121 -16.84 -11.19 3.84
C SER A 121 -17.00 -12.59 4.45
N ALA A 122 -17.80 -13.45 3.83
CA ALA A 122 -17.97 -14.83 4.25
C ALA A 122 -16.66 -15.65 4.09
N GLU A 123 -15.94 -15.47 2.99
CA GLU A 123 -14.62 -16.09 2.77
C GLU A 123 -13.59 -15.60 3.79
N GLU A 124 -13.51 -14.30 4.02
CA GLU A 124 -12.63 -13.71 5.03
C GLU A 124 -12.93 -14.25 6.43
N ALA A 125 -14.21 -14.38 6.78
CA ALA A 125 -14.62 -14.95 8.06
C ALA A 125 -14.12 -16.39 8.23
N LYS A 126 -14.11 -17.19 7.15
CA LYS A 126 -13.49 -18.53 7.16
C LYS A 126 -11.97 -18.44 7.37
N MET A 127 -11.29 -17.52 6.68
CA MET A 127 -9.84 -17.33 6.80
C MET A 127 -9.40 -16.87 8.21
N ARG A 128 -10.23 -16.10 8.92
CA ARG A 128 -9.98 -15.71 10.32
C ARG A 128 -10.01 -16.90 11.28
N ARG A 129 -10.72 -17.98 10.94
CA ARG A 129 -10.88 -19.19 11.77
C ARG A 129 -9.75 -20.20 11.61
N VAL A 130 -8.90 -20.08 10.59
CA VAL A 130 -7.79 -21.02 10.36
C VAL A 130 -6.59 -20.61 11.22
N PRO A 131 -6.19 -21.40 12.24
CA PRO A 131 -5.01 -21.11 13.05
C PRO A 131 -3.72 -21.30 12.23
N VAL A 132 -2.69 -20.53 12.62
CA VAL A 132 -1.37 -20.42 11.95
C VAL A 132 -0.67 -21.77 11.72
N THR A 133 -1.02 -22.81 12.46
CA THR A 133 -0.41 -24.14 12.39
C THR A 133 -0.83 -25.00 11.20
N ALA A 134 -1.87 -24.63 10.44
CA ALA A 134 -2.39 -25.49 9.36
C ALA A 134 -1.67 -25.36 8.00
N CYS A 135 -0.73 -24.42 7.84
CA CYS A 135 -0.02 -24.17 6.58
C CYS A 135 1.51 -24.11 6.73
N VAL A 136 2.06 -24.83 7.71
CA VAL A 136 3.49 -25.17 7.66
C VAL A 136 3.59 -26.44 6.81
N PRO A 137 4.11 -26.38 5.55
CA PRO A 137 4.40 -27.61 4.82
C PRO A 137 5.33 -28.46 5.67
N ASN A 138 5.02 -29.75 5.78
CA ASN A 138 5.84 -30.72 6.49
C ASN A 138 7.30 -30.57 6.01
N ARG A 139 8.26 -30.63 6.93
CA ARG A 139 9.69 -30.40 6.63
C ARG A 139 10.20 -31.33 5.51
N SER A 140 9.56 -32.50 5.34
CA SER A 140 9.80 -33.41 4.22
C SER A 140 9.37 -32.84 2.86
N THR A 141 8.21 -32.18 2.79
CA THR A 141 7.65 -31.62 1.55
C THR A 141 8.47 -30.44 1.03
N VAL A 142 9.03 -29.61 1.94
CA VAL A 142 9.94 -28.51 1.56
C VAL A 142 11.25 -29.05 1.01
N ARG A 143 11.76 -30.15 1.58
CA ARG A 143 12.98 -30.82 1.11
C ARG A 143 12.79 -31.42 -0.29
N GLU A 144 11.70 -32.13 -0.51
CA GLU A 144 11.35 -32.70 -1.83
C GLU A 144 11.12 -31.62 -2.89
N LEU A 145 10.51 -30.48 -2.53
CA LEU A 145 10.34 -29.35 -3.45
C LEU A 145 11.68 -28.71 -3.82
N LEU A 146 12.58 -28.53 -2.85
CA LEU A 146 13.91 -27.97 -3.11
C LEU A 146 14.78 -28.93 -3.93
N GLU A 147 14.69 -30.24 -3.68
CA GLU A 147 15.42 -31.27 -4.43
C GLU A 147 14.91 -31.39 -5.88
N SER A 148 13.60 -31.25 -6.11
CA SER A 148 13.01 -31.20 -7.46
C SER A 148 13.30 -29.91 -8.24
N ILE A 149 13.34 -28.75 -7.55
CA ILE A 149 13.76 -27.48 -8.16
C ILE A 149 15.25 -27.55 -8.53
N ALA A 150 16.10 -28.12 -7.67
CA ALA A 150 17.53 -28.29 -7.94
C ALA A 150 17.81 -29.28 -9.09
N ALA A 151 16.94 -30.27 -9.30
CA ALA A 151 17.04 -31.21 -10.42
C ALA A 151 16.65 -30.60 -11.78
N THR A 152 15.96 -29.46 -11.77
CA THR A 152 15.52 -28.80 -13.00
C THR A 152 16.57 -27.76 -13.42
N GLN A 153 17.62 -28.22 -14.13
CA GLN A 153 18.57 -27.32 -14.79
C GLN A 153 17.86 -26.52 -15.90
N ILE A 154 17.37 -25.33 -15.56
CA ILE A 154 17.04 -24.30 -16.54
C ILE A 154 18.29 -23.42 -16.65
N GLU A 155 19.04 -23.56 -17.74
CA GLU A 155 20.15 -22.66 -18.01
C GLU A 155 19.66 -21.21 -18.16
N PRO A 156 20.22 -20.25 -17.39
CA PRO A 156 19.86 -18.85 -17.54
C PRO A 156 20.57 -18.26 -18.75
N ARG A 157 19.85 -18.13 -19.88
CA ARG A 157 20.33 -17.34 -21.02
C ARG A 157 20.04 -15.85 -20.81
N LEU A 158 20.88 -15.15 -20.05
CA LEU A 158 20.91 -13.68 -20.00
C LEU A 158 22.35 -13.17 -19.92
N LYS A 159 22.89 -12.69 -21.04
CA LYS A 159 23.99 -11.71 -21.05
C LYS A 159 23.37 -10.32 -21.22
N CYS A 160 23.18 -9.59 -20.12
CA CYS A 160 23.06 -8.15 -20.14
C CYS A 160 24.27 -7.59 -19.40
N VAL A 161 25.24 -7.07 -20.15
CA VAL A 161 26.42 -6.39 -19.62
C VAL A 161 26.02 -4.94 -19.33
N TRP A 162 26.02 -4.56 -18.06
CA TRP A 162 25.93 -3.17 -17.63
C TRP A 162 27.35 -2.59 -17.58
N LYS A 163 27.60 -1.48 -18.30
CA LYS A 163 28.83 -0.67 -18.15
C LYS A 163 28.45 0.67 -17.49
N PRO A 164 29.10 1.07 -16.39
CA PRO A 164 28.96 2.41 -15.84
C PRO A 164 29.72 3.43 -16.71
N GLY A 165 29.03 4.50 -17.10
CA GLY A 165 29.64 5.68 -17.72
C GLY A 165 30.25 6.59 -16.66
N THR A 166 31.50 6.97 -16.88
CA THR A 166 32.26 7.98 -16.13
C THR A 166 32.15 9.31 -16.87
N ASP A 167 31.45 10.29 -16.29
CA ASP A 167 31.51 11.68 -16.73
C ASP A 167 32.15 12.50 -15.60
N GLU A 168 33.43 12.88 -15.76
CA GLU A 168 34.03 14.02 -15.07
C GLU A 168 34.01 15.23 -16.01
N PRO A 169 33.79 16.46 -15.50
CA PRO A 169 33.78 17.67 -16.31
C PRO A 169 35.19 18.18 -16.59
N GLY A 170 35.51 18.35 -17.88
CA GLY A 170 36.78 18.93 -18.35
C GLY A 170 36.88 20.43 -18.11
N ALA A 171 38.08 20.86 -17.71
CA ALA A 171 38.52 22.24 -17.69
C ALA A 171 38.80 22.77 -19.11
N GLY A 172 38.44 24.03 -19.34
CA GLY A 172 38.77 24.83 -20.52
C GLY A 172 38.41 26.28 -20.23
#